data_AF-A0A928LBU5-F1
#
_entry.id   AF-A0A928LBU5-F1
#
_cell.length_a   1.000
_cell.length_b   1.000
_cell.length_c   1.000
_cell.angle_alpha   90.00
_cell.angle_beta   90.00
_cell.angle_gamma   90.00
#
_symmetry.space_group_name_H-M   'P 1'
#
loop_
_entity.id
_entity.type
_entity.pdbx_description
1 polymer ?
#
loop_
_entity_poly.entity_id
_entity_poly.type
_entity_poly.pdbx_seq_one_letter_code
_entity_poly.pdbx_strand_id
1 'polypeptide(L)'
;MFDSVMTMSAEVAEETTKAASDISIADAAVTAVFGYTVVFVGILILMIVIYIVGAYFKSKDAKAKQNAVDTAKTAAPAAAPEAAKPVAPGSAGHIKLFDVPDKEAAMIMAIVADKMQKPLNELHFISIKEVK
;
A
#
# COMPACT_ATOMS: atom_id res chain seq x y z
N MET A 1 -1.61 35.53 -33.32
CA MET A 1 -1.92 34.14 -32.88
C MET A 1 -2.23 34.10 -31.39
N PHE A 2 -1.34 34.65 -30.53
CA PHE A 2 -1.59 34.76 -29.08
C PHE A 2 -2.86 35.58 -28.73
N ASP A 3 -3.07 36.70 -29.44
CA ASP A 3 -4.24 37.56 -29.27
C ASP A 3 -5.57 36.83 -29.58
N SER A 4 -5.60 36.01 -30.64
CA SER A 4 -6.77 35.21 -31.01
C SER A 4 -7.08 34.10 -29.99
N VAL A 5 -6.05 33.51 -29.38
CA VAL A 5 -6.20 32.49 -28.33
C VAL A 5 -6.71 33.13 -27.03
N MET A 6 -6.25 34.35 -26.73
CA MET A 6 -6.71 35.12 -25.57
C MET A 6 -8.19 35.52 -25.72
N THR A 7 -8.60 35.98 -26.91
CA THR A 7 -9.99 36.32 -27.22
C THR A 7 -10.90 35.09 -27.22
N MET A 8 -10.46 33.96 -27.79
CA MET A 8 -11.20 32.69 -27.71
C MET A 8 -11.34 32.20 -26.27
N SER A 9 -10.31 32.35 -25.44
CA SER A 9 -10.37 31.95 -24.02
C SER A 9 -11.30 32.86 -23.22
N ALA A 10 -11.36 34.15 -23.54
CA ALA A 10 -12.29 35.09 -22.93
C ALA A 10 -13.74 34.81 -23.35
N GLU A 11 -13.99 34.51 -24.62
CA GLU A 11 -15.31 34.15 -25.14
C GLU A 11 -15.80 32.82 -24.56
N VAL A 12 -14.94 31.80 -24.51
CA VAL A 12 -15.24 30.52 -23.86
C VAL A 12 -15.52 30.73 -22.37
N ALA A 13 -14.74 31.54 -21.67
CA ALA A 13 -14.96 31.82 -20.24
C ALA A 13 -16.29 32.53 -20.00
N GLU A 14 -16.66 33.50 -20.85
CA GLU A 14 -17.95 34.21 -20.78
C GLU A 14 -19.14 33.29 -21.13
N GLU A 15 -18.97 32.40 -22.11
CA GLU A 15 -19.95 31.38 -22.49
C GLU A 15 -20.12 30.34 -21.37
N THR A 16 -19.04 29.90 -20.73
CA THR A 16 -19.12 28.96 -19.59
C THR A 16 -19.77 29.61 -18.37
N THR A 17 -19.59 30.92 -18.15
CA THR A 17 -20.26 31.62 -17.04
C THR A 17 -21.74 31.84 -17.31
N LYS A 18 -22.13 32.21 -18.54
CA LYS A 18 -23.54 32.25 -18.96
C LYS A 18 -24.21 30.89 -18.84
N ALA A 19 -23.58 29.84 -19.38
CA ALA A 19 -24.09 28.47 -19.29
C ALA A 19 -24.16 27.97 -17.84
N ALA A 20 -23.19 28.31 -16.99
CA ALA A 20 -23.23 27.96 -15.56
C ALA A 20 -24.36 28.67 -14.80
N SER A 21 -24.71 29.91 -15.17
CA SER A 21 -25.86 30.63 -14.58
C SER A 21 -27.22 30.21 -15.14
N ASP A 22 -27.26 29.73 -16.39
CA ASP A 22 -28.48 29.24 -17.05
C ASP A 22 -28.75 27.75 -16.79
N ILE A 23 -27.78 27.02 -16.22
CA ILE A 23 -27.99 25.66 -15.71
C ILE A 23 -28.95 25.72 -14.52
N SER A 24 -30.14 25.19 -14.74
CA SER A 24 -31.14 25.01 -13.70
C SER A 24 -30.55 24.20 -12.54
N ILE A 25 -30.82 24.61 -11.29
CA ILE A 25 -30.45 23.86 -10.09
C ILE A 25 -30.83 22.38 -10.19
N ALA A 26 -31.97 22.09 -10.84
CA ALA A 26 -32.44 20.73 -11.05
C ALA A 26 -31.51 19.93 -11.96
N ASP A 27 -31.00 20.54 -13.03
CA ASP A 27 -30.10 19.89 -13.99
C ASP A 27 -28.68 19.73 -13.41
N ALA A 28 -28.21 20.72 -12.64
CA ALA A 28 -26.99 20.61 -11.85
C ALA A 28 -27.07 19.46 -10.84
N ALA A 29 -28.19 19.30 -10.14
CA ALA A 29 -28.40 18.23 -9.18
C ALA A 29 -28.39 16.84 -9.86
N VAL A 30 -29.05 16.70 -11.00
CA VAL A 30 -29.06 15.45 -11.78
C VAL A 30 -27.64 15.13 -12.28
N THR A 31 -26.92 16.11 -12.81
CA THR A 31 -25.54 15.96 -13.26
C THR A 31 -24.60 15.58 -12.12
N ALA A 32 -24.79 16.16 -10.93
CA ALA A 32 -24.01 15.82 -9.74
C ALA A 32 -24.27 14.36 -9.29
N VAL A 33 -25.53 13.92 -9.28
CA VAL A 33 -25.90 12.53 -8.96
C VAL A 33 -25.33 11.56 -10.00
N PHE A 34 -25.40 11.91 -11.28
CA PHE A 34 -24.81 11.11 -12.35
C PHE A 34 -23.29 11.00 -12.20
N GLY A 35 -22.60 12.11 -11.92
CA GLY A 35 -21.16 12.13 -11.64
C GLY A 35 -20.78 11.27 -10.43
N TYR A 36 -21.54 11.35 -9.34
CA TYR A 36 -21.33 10.50 -8.17
C TYR A 36 -21.56 9.02 -8.49
N THR A 37 -22.57 8.70 -9.29
CA THR A 37 -22.86 7.33 -9.74
C THR A 37 -21.68 6.78 -10.56
N VAL A 38 -21.13 7.58 -11.47
CA VAL A 38 -19.95 7.20 -12.26
C VAL A 38 -18.72 6.95 -11.37
N VAL A 39 -18.47 7.78 -10.37
CA VAL A 39 -17.37 7.58 -9.41
C VAL A 39 -17.57 6.29 -8.61
N PHE A 40 -18.79 6.03 -8.14
CA PHE A 40 -19.12 4.82 -7.40
C PHE A 40 -18.90 3.56 -8.24
N VAL A 41 -19.39 3.55 -9.49
CA VAL A 41 -19.18 2.45 -10.43
C VAL A 41 -17.69 2.28 -10.74
N GLY A 42 -16.94 3.38 -10.93
CA GLY A 42 -15.50 3.35 -11.17
C GLY A 42 -14.74 2.68 -10.02
N ILE A 43 -15.08 2.99 -8.76
CA ILE A 43 -14.47 2.36 -7.58
C ILE A 43 -14.86 0.87 -7.50
N LEU A 44 -16.11 0.52 -7.80
CA LEU A 44 -16.57 -0.87 -7.80
C LEU A 44 -15.80 -1.71 -8.82
N ILE A 45 -15.64 -1.19 -10.05
CA ILE A 45 -14.84 -1.82 -11.10
C ILE A 45 -13.38 -1.96 -10.66
N LEU A 46 -12.78 -0.91 -10.09
CA LEU A 46 -11.43 -0.97 -9.55
C LEU A 46 -11.27 -2.10 -8.52
N MET A 47 -12.26 -2.25 -7.63
CA MET A 47 -12.27 -3.30 -6.59
C MET A 47 -12.34 -4.70 -7.20
N ILE A 48 -13.15 -4.89 -8.25
CA ILE A 48 -13.22 -6.15 -9.02
C ILE A 48 -11.88 -6.45 -9.69
N VAL A 49 -11.24 -5.48 -10.34
CA VAL A 49 -9.95 -5.68 -11.02
C VAL A 49 -8.86 -6.09 -10.03
N ILE A 50 -8.78 -5.42 -8.88
CA ILE A 50 -7.84 -5.77 -7.80
C ILE A 50 -8.14 -7.16 -7.25
N TYR A 51 -9.42 -7.51 -7.09
CA TYR A 51 -9.82 -8.84 -6.63
C TYR A 51 -9.39 -9.93 -7.60
N ILE A 52 -9.56 -9.73 -8.90
CA ILE A 52 -9.16 -10.70 -9.92
C ILE A 52 -7.64 -10.89 -9.90
N VAL A 53 -6.84 -9.82 -9.92
CA VAL A 53 -5.37 -9.90 -9.82
C VAL A 53 -4.93 -10.57 -8.52
N GLY A 54 -5.56 -10.20 -7.39
CA GLY A 54 -5.32 -10.81 -6.09
C GLY A 54 -5.71 -12.28 -6.02
N ALA A 55 -6.80 -12.69 -6.67
CA ALA A 55 -7.26 -14.07 -6.75
C ALA A 55 -6.35 -14.92 -7.65
N TYR A 56 -5.87 -14.38 -8.77
CA TYR A 56 -4.85 -15.02 -9.61
C TYR A 56 -3.55 -15.27 -8.83
N PHE A 57 -3.12 -14.33 -7.99
CA PHE A 57 -1.93 -14.50 -7.17
C PHE A 57 -2.18 -15.48 -6.00
N LYS A 58 -3.32 -15.35 -5.31
CA LYS A 58 -3.71 -16.22 -4.21
C LYS A 58 -3.94 -17.67 -4.63
N SER A 59 -4.33 -17.93 -5.88
CA SER A 59 -4.49 -19.29 -6.41
C SER A 59 -3.14 -20.01 -6.62
N LYS A 60 -2.03 -19.27 -6.80
CA LYS A 60 -0.68 -19.85 -6.84
C LYS A 60 -0.15 -20.13 -5.43
N ASP A 61 -0.44 -19.25 -4.46
CA ASP A 61 -0.05 -19.44 -3.06
C ASP A 61 -0.92 -20.45 -2.28
N ALA A 62 -2.20 -20.61 -2.64
CA ALA A 62 -3.12 -21.55 -1.97
C ALA A 62 -2.73 -23.02 -2.21
N LYS A 63 -2.13 -23.34 -3.36
CA LYS A 63 -1.56 -24.68 -3.64
C LYS A 63 -0.33 -25.00 -2.78
N ALA A 64 0.37 -23.99 -2.26
CA ALA A 64 1.51 -24.19 -1.36
C ALA A 64 1.10 -24.33 0.11
N LYS A 65 -0.01 -23.72 0.54
CA LYS A 65 -0.46 -23.73 1.95
C LYS A 65 -1.27 -24.97 2.36
N GLN A 66 -1.78 -25.76 1.41
CA GLN A 66 -2.53 -26.99 1.73
C GLN A 66 -1.63 -28.14 2.20
N ASN A 67 -0.33 -28.12 1.89
CA ASN A 67 0.65 -29.13 2.33
C ASN A 67 1.27 -28.86 3.72
N ALA A 68 0.95 -27.74 4.37
CA ALA A 68 1.56 -27.34 5.64
C ALA A 68 0.70 -27.63 6.89
N VAL A 69 -0.54 -28.10 6.71
CA VAL A 69 -1.46 -28.33 7.84
C VAL A 69 -1.35 -29.77 8.39
N ASP A 70 -0.89 -30.74 7.60
CA ASP A 70 -0.72 -32.14 8.05
C ASP A 70 0.49 -32.36 8.97
N THR A 71 1.47 -31.46 9.01
CA THR A 71 2.72 -31.67 9.76
C THR A 71 2.70 -31.10 11.19
N ALA A 72 1.61 -30.46 11.62
CA ALA A 72 1.54 -29.76 12.92
C ALA A 72 0.93 -30.58 14.07
N LYS A 73 0.79 -31.92 13.94
CA LYS A 73 0.29 -32.78 15.04
C LYS A 73 1.38 -33.38 15.93
N THR A 74 2.67 -33.22 15.62
CA THR A 74 3.72 -33.88 16.41
C THR A 74 4.68 -32.87 17.01
N ALA A 75 4.90 -32.99 18.32
CA ALA A 75 5.92 -32.36 19.16
C ALA A 75 5.55 -31.03 19.87
N ALA A 76 4.84 -31.17 20.99
CA ALA A 76 5.28 -30.54 22.25
C ALA A 76 6.10 -31.59 23.05
N PRO A 77 6.85 -31.28 24.13
CA PRO A 77 7.14 -30.00 24.82
C PRO A 77 8.63 -29.81 25.23
N ALA A 78 8.93 -28.73 25.98
CA ALA A 78 10.16 -28.38 26.76
C ALA A 78 11.06 -27.29 26.10
N ALA A 79 11.63 -26.29 26.78
CA ALA A 79 11.86 -26.03 28.21
C ALA A 79 11.86 -24.51 28.51
N ALA A 80 11.88 -24.18 29.80
CA ALA A 80 11.61 -22.87 30.42
C ALA A 80 12.84 -21.92 30.48
N PRO A 81 12.80 -20.74 31.16
CA PRO A 81 13.17 -19.42 30.63
C PRO A 81 14.50 -18.84 31.17
N GLU A 82 15.27 -18.08 30.38
CA GLU A 82 16.40 -17.31 30.92
C GLU A 82 16.55 -15.87 30.36
N ALA A 83 16.53 -14.94 31.31
CA ALA A 83 17.28 -13.68 31.40
C ALA A 83 17.07 -12.59 30.32
N ALA A 84 16.05 -11.77 30.58
CA ALA A 84 15.92 -10.42 30.05
C ALA A 84 17.13 -9.55 30.45
N LYS A 85 17.99 -9.22 29.47
CA LYS A 85 18.87 -8.05 29.56
C LYS A 85 18.06 -6.81 29.15
N PRO A 86 18.24 -5.65 29.81
CA PRO A 86 17.40 -4.49 29.60
C PRO A 86 17.62 -3.95 28.18
N VAL A 87 16.60 -4.11 27.34
CA VAL A 87 16.54 -3.48 26.03
C VAL A 87 16.37 -1.98 26.22
N ALA A 88 17.25 -1.19 25.60
CA ALA A 88 17.18 0.25 25.59
C ALA A 88 15.81 0.73 25.06
N PRO A 89 15.28 1.87 25.55
CA PRO A 89 14.01 2.41 25.08
C PRO A 89 14.15 2.76 23.60
N GLY A 90 13.47 1.99 22.75
CA GLY A 90 13.63 2.04 21.30
C GLY A 90 14.04 0.72 20.65
N SER A 91 13.92 -0.43 21.33
CA SER A 91 14.02 -1.74 20.65
C SER A 91 12.90 -1.83 19.60
N ALA A 92 13.27 -1.51 18.36
CA ALA A 92 12.49 -1.82 17.18
C ALA A 92 12.13 -3.30 17.25
N GLY A 93 10.83 -3.58 17.22
CA GLY A 93 10.26 -4.87 17.57
C GLY A 93 10.86 -6.04 16.79
N HIS A 94 10.58 -7.25 17.29
CA HIS A 94 10.96 -8.56 16.76
C HIS A 94 11.32 -8.58 15.25
N ILE A 95 12.62 -8.55 14.95
CA ILE A 95 13.16 -8.73 13.60
C ILE A 95 13.32 -10.23 13.36
N LYS A 96 12.65 -10.77 12.33
CA LYS A 96 12.76 -12.19 11.98
C LYS A 96 13.95 -12.42 11.06
N LEU A 97 15.03 -12.98 11.60
CA LEU A 97 16.18 -13.46 10.82
C LEU A 97 15.87 -14.87 10.33
N PHE A 98 16.01 -15.09 9.02
CA PHE A 98 15.94 -16.41 8.43
C PHE A 98 17.31 -16.70 7.81
N ASP A 99 18.03 -17.62 8.45
CA ASP A 99 19.34 -18.16 8.04
C ASP A 99 20.53 -17.18 8.06
N VAL A 100 20.31 -15.88 8.31
CA VAL A 100 21.36 -14.86 8.40
C VAL A 100 21.84 -14.68 9.84
N PRO A 101 23.16 -14.63 10.11
CA PRO A 101 23.68 -14.37 11.45
C PRO A 101 23.50 -12.91 11.87
N ASP A 102 23.34 -12.64 13.17
CA ASP A 102 23.07 -11.30 13.72
C ASP A 102 24.06 -10.22 13.28
N LYS A 103 25.34 -10.58 13.12
CA LYS A 103 26.39 -9.66 12.65
C LYS A 103 26.14 -9.19 11.22
N GLU A 104 25.72 -10.10 10.35
CA GLU A 104 25.40 -9.78 8.95
C GLU A 104 24.09 -9.01 8.87
N ALA A 105 23.09 -9.41 9.65
CA ALA A 105 21.83 -8.69 9.77
C ALA A 105 22.05 -7.22 10.17
N ALA A 106 22.89 -6.96 11.17
CA ALA A 106 23.24 -5.60 11.59
C ALA A 106 23.94 -4.80 10.48
N MET A 107 24.81 -5.45 9.71
CA MET A 107 25.48 -4.81 8.57
C MET A 107 24.49 -4.46 7.46
N ILE A 108 23.53 -5.35 7.17
CA ILE A 108 22.44 -5.08 6.22
C ILE A 108 21.57 -3.92 6.71
N MET A 109 21.26 -3.86 8.01
CA MET A 109 20.49 -2.75 8.57
C MET A 109 21.22 -1.41 8.41
N ALA A 110 22.53 -1.39 8.66
CA ALA A 110 23.35 -0.18 8.53
C ALA A 110 23.41 0.32 7.08
N ILE A 111 23.61 -0.59 6.11
CA ILE A 111 23.68 -0.23 4.69
C ILE A 111 22.33 0.33 4.20
N VAL A 112 21.22 -0.30 4.59
CA VAL A 112 19.89 0.17 4.17
C VAL A 112 19.55 1.52 4.82
N ALA A 113 19.93 1.72 6.08
CA ALA A 113 19.76 3.01 6.74
C ALA A 113 20.56 4.13 6.06
N ASP A 114 21.82 3.85 5.70
CA ASP A 114 22.70 4.80 5.00
C ASP A 114 22.13 5.17 3.62
N LYS A 115 21.69 4.19 2.83
CA LYS A 115 21.08 4.45 1.52
C LYS A 115 19.75 5.18 1.58
N MET A 116 19.00 5.04 2.68
CA MET A 116 17.71 5.70 2.84
C MET A 116 17.83 7.10 3.45
N GLN A 117 18.99 7.45 4.02
CA GLN A 117 19.24 8.74 4.69
C GLN A 117 18.09 9.19 5.61
N LYS A 118 17.39 8.23 6.22
CA LYS A 118 16.29 8.45 7.14
C LYS A 118 16.73 8.04 8.55
N PRO A 119 16.38 8.81 9.59
CA PRO A 119 16.73 8.48 10.96
C PRO A 119 16.21 7.08 11.30
N LEU A 120 17.04 6.26 11.96
CA LEU A 120 16.78 4.85 12.29
C LEU A 120 15.42 4.63 12.98
N ASN A 121 14.92 5.66 13.68
CA ASN A 121 13.65 5.67 14.40
C ASN A 121 12.41 5.42 13.50
N GLU A 122 12.52 5.60 12.18
CA GLU A 122 11.44 5.34 11.21
C GLU A 122 11.71 4.12 10.31
N LEU A 123 12.85 3.44 10.49
CA LEU A 123 13.24 2.28 9.68
C LEU A 123 12.98 0.99 10.45
N HIS A 124 11.96 0.23 10.01
CA HIS A 124 11.61 -1.05 10.63
C HIS A 124 11.93 -2.23 9.70
N PHE A 125 12.92 -3.03 10.09
CA PHE A 125 13.30 -4.24 9.37
C PHE A 125 12.36 -5.39 9.75
N ILE A 126 11.46 -5.79 8.83
CA ILE A 126 10.44 -6.82 9.09
C ILE A 126 11.02 -8.25 8.99
N SER A 127 11.94 -8.49 8.05
CA SER A 127 12.63 -9.77 7.91
C SER A 127 13.89 -9.66 7.05
N ILE A 128 14.93 -10.44 7.38
CA ILE A 128 16.14 -10.61 6.55
C ILE A 128 16.23 -12.07 6.13
N LYS A 129 16.33 -12.33 4.83
CA LYS A 129 16.43 -13.67 4.24
C LYS A 129 17.58 -13.72 3.25
N GLU A 130 18.35 -14.81 3.28
CA GLU A 130 19.28 -15.13 2.20
C GLU A 130 18.50 -15.62 0.97
N VAL A 131 18.83 -15.12 -0.23
CA VAL A 131 18.25 -15.61 -1.48
C VAL A 131 19.10 -16.78 -1.94
N LYS A 132 18.53 -17.98 -1.89
CA LYS A 132 19.18 -19.23 -2.32
C LYS A 132 18.94 -19.53 -3.79
#